data_AF-A0A4R6NBZ7-F1
#
_entry.id   AF-A0A4R6NBZ7-F1
#
_cell.length_a   1.000
_cell.length_b   1.000
_cell.length_c   1.000
_cell.angle_alpha   90.00
_cell.angle_beta   90.00
_cell.angle_gamma   90.00
#
_symmetry.space_group_name_H-M   'P 1'
#
loop_
_entity.id
_entity.type
_entity.pdbx_description
1 polymer ?
#
loop_
_entity_poly.entity_id
_entity_poly.type
_entity_poly.pdbx_seq_one_letter_code
_entity_poly.pdbx_strand_id
1 'polypeptide(L)'
;MDLVLCSVTRLRVMHPSSDTGKAILHWSQWLWPGPRRVFSAQEMARAGAQPWPKAINHYVLANVITLLAINYAEIPSGLAPGLAAGALLLTLLSLWVAQQLWAQPTRLRLNLYTLAAGLGLVGCALGLRWLLGREAAQVHLLSYAAIVLVSCSAWWMLSLMRVQQIEARLRELDDQAQQARLARRLATAQIQPHFLFNTLASLQHWVDTRDPRAGSTLRAFTQYLRATLPMFERESHSLAQELQIVRSYLEIMQARLGGAWCGPCRRRQR
;
A
#
# COMPACT_ATOMS: atom_id res chain seq x y z
N MET A 1 43.24 27.75 -2.21
CA MET A 1 42.12 28.69 -2.43
C MET A 1 41.18 28.05 -3.42
N ASP A 2 40.12 27.50 -2.84
CA ASP A 2 38.74 27.59 -3.29
C ASP A 2 38.23 26.83 -4.52
N LEU A 3 37.09 26.18 -4.22
CA LEU A 3 35.94 25.87 -5.08
C LEU A 3 35.91 24.50 -5.78
N VAL A 4 35.72 23.52 -4.90
CA VAL A 4 34.72 22.45 -5.06
C VAL A 4 33.37 23.05 -5.51
N LEU A 5 32.94 22.76 -6.73
CA LEU A 5 31.55 22.94 -7.17
C LEU A 5 30.92 21.55 -7.37
N CYS A 6 30.29 21.12 -6.28
CA CYS A 6 29.53 19.90 -6.14
C CYS A 6 28.25 20.00 -6.97
N SER A 7 28.12 19.19 -8.02
CA SER A 7 26.86 18.98 -8.74
C SER A 7 25.94 18.12 -7.88
N VAL A 8 25.25 18.75 -6.93
CA VAL A 8 24.19 18.10 -6.16
C VAL A 8 23.01 17.87 -7.08
N THR A 9 22.90 16.64 -7.57
CA THR A 9 21.71 16.09 -8.22
C THR A 9 20.53 16.32 -7.29
N ARG A 10 19.62 17.17 -7.74
CA ARG A 10 18.44 17.64 -7.03
C ARG A 10 17.53 16.44 -6.73
N LEU A 11 17.76 15.74 -5.62
CA LEU A 11 16.83 14.79 -5.02
C LEU A 11 15.57 15.59 -4.65
N ARG A 12 14.60 15.56 -5.56
CA ARG A 12 13.24 16.01 -5.32
C ARG A 12 12.66 15.05 -4.29
N VAL A 13 12.89 15.34 -3.01
CA VAL A 13 12.12 14.80 -1.90
C VAL A 13 10.68 15.15 -2.21
N MET A 14 9.89 14.14 -2.63
CA MET A 14 8.44 14.28 -2.67
C MET A 14 8.01 14.54 -1.23
N HIS A 15 7.70 15.80 -0.94
CA HIS A 15 6.94 16.12 0.24
C HIS A 15 5.64 15.32 0.18
N PRO A 16 5.29 14.53 1.21
CA PRO A 16 3.91 14.10 1.36
C PRO A 16 3.09 15.38 1.44
N SER A 17 2.12 15.55 0.54
CA SER A 17 1.16 16.63 0.64
C SER A 17 0.44 16.45 1.98
N SER A 18 0.90 17.15 3.01
CA SER A 18 0.18 17.37 4.25
C SER A 18 -1.00 18.29 3.92
N ASP A 19 -1.98 17.73 3.22
CA ASP A 19 -3.30 18.31 3.09
C ASP A 19 -4.08 17.97 4.37
N THR A 20 -3.53 18.45 5.49
CA THR A 20 -4.20 18.50 6.77
C THR A 20 -5.27 19.57 6.69
N GLY A 21 -6.52 19.13 6.51
CA GLY A 21 -7.64 19.73 7.24
C GLY A 21 -8.13 21.11 6.80
N LYS A 22 -8.25 21.38 5.50
CA LYS A 22 -9.32 22.27 5.03
C LYS A 22 -10.23 21.48 4.13
N ALA A 23 -11.43 21.16 4.63
CA ALA A 23 -12.52 20.66 3.80
C ALA A 23 -12.93 21.78 2.84
N ILE A 24 -12.12 22.05 1.81
CA ILE A 24 -12.47 22.94 0.73
C ILE A 24 -13.65 22.25 0.05
N LEU A 25 -14.82 22.90 0.14
CA LEU A 25 -16.05 22.40 -0.46
C LEU A 25 -15.83 22.34 -1.97
N HIS A 26 -15.45 21.17 -2.47
CA HIS A 26 -15.13 21.00 -3.87
C HIS A 26 -16.44 20.89 -4.64
N TRP A 27 -16.92 22.01 -5.17
CA TRP A 27 -18.14 22.11 -5.98
C TRP A 27 -18.28 21.03 -7.07
N SER A 28 -17.15 20.54 -7.61
CA SER A 28 -17.14 19.41 -8.55
C SER A 28 -17.75 18.10 -8.02
N GLN A 29 -17.88 17.92 -6.69
CA GLN A 29 -18.54 16.76 -6.10
C GLN A 29 -20.06 16.85 -6.13
N TRP A 30 -20.64 18.04 -6.31
CA TRP A 30 -22.09 18.18 -6.51
C TRP A 30 -22.53 17.69 -7.89
N LEU A 31 -21.73 17.99 -8.92
CA LEU A 31 -22.02 17.62 -10.31
C LEU A 31 -21.54 16.21 -10.66
N TRP A 32 -20.40 15.80 -10.12
CA TRP A 32 -19.78 14.53 -10.45
C TRP A 32 -19.30 13.86 -9.17
N PRO A 33 -20.18 13.29 -8.36
CA PRO A 33 -19.78 12.78 -7.06
C PRO A 33 -18.79 11.59 -7.26
N GLY A 34 -17.71 11.47 -6.48
CA GLY A 34 -17.02 10.19 -6.24
C GLY A 34 -15.60 10.32 -5.69
N PRO A 35 -14.90 9.18 -5.45
CA PRO A 35 -13.51 9.20 -5.03
C PRO A 35 -12.63 9.86 -6.11
N ARG A 36 -11.83 10.86 -5.72
CA ARG A 36 -11.02 11.64 -6.67
C ARG A 36 -9.65 11.02 -6.93
N ARG A 37 -9.12 10.27 -5.97
CA ARG A 37 -7.83 9.59 -6.13
C ARG A 37 -8.01 8.40 -7.06
N VAL A 38 -7.17 8.35 -8.10
CA VAL A 38 -7.05 7.21 -9.00
C VAL A 38 -5.80 6.44 -8.59
N PHE A 39 -5.97 5.15 -8.30
CA PHE A 39 -4.86 4.27 -7.94
C PHE A 39 -4.23 3.68 -9.20
N SER A 40 -2.91 3.72 -9.28
CA SER A 40 -2.15 3.00 -10.31
C SER A 40 -2.19 1.48 -10.08
N ALA A 41 -1.96 0.70 -11.13
CA ALA A 41 -1.91 -0.76 -11.03
C ALA A 41 -0.86 -1.25 -10.01
N GLN A 42 0.25 -0.51 -9.89
CA GLN A 42 1.30 -0.81 -8.91
C GLN A 42 0.87 -0.53 -7.47
N GLU A 43 0.19 0.59 -7.22
CA GLU A 43 -0.37 0.89 -5.89
C GLU A 43 -1.43 -0.14 -5.49
N MET A 44 -2.29 -0.53 -6.43
CA MET A 44 -3.30 -1.57 -6.18
C MET A 44 -2.67 -2.93 -5.88
N ALA A 45 -1.57 -3.29 -6.58
CA ALA A 45 -0.82 -4.50 -6.30
C ALA A 45 -0.14 -4.45 -4.92
N ARG A 46 0.44 -3.30 -4.54
CA ARG A 46 1.08 -3.09 -3.23
C ARG A 46 0.08 -3.13 -2.07
N ALA A 47 -1.09 -2.53 -2.23
CA ALA A 47 -2.12 -2.50 -1.18
C ALA A 47 -2.71 -3.89 -0.88
N GLY A 48 -2.47 -4.89 -1.74
CA GLY A 48 -3.01 -6.23 -1.65
C GLY A 48 -4.42 -6.31 -2.24
N ALA A 49 -4.61 -7.21 -3.21
CA ALA A 49 -5.91 -7.45 -3.83
C ALA A 49 -6.81 -8.24 -2.87
N GLN A 50 -7.46 -7.54 -1.93
CA GLN A 50 -8.47 -8.18 -1.09
C GLN A 50 -9.67 -8.62 -1.92
N PRO A 51 -10.03 -9.92 -1.91
CA PRO A 51 -11.18 -10.42 -2.66
C PRO A 51 -12.47 -9.85 -2.09
N TRP A 52 -13.52 -9.82 -2.92
CA TRP A 52 -14.85 -9.47 -2.47
C TRP A 52 -15.34 -10.42 -1.36
N PRO A 53 -15.82 -9.92 -0.21
CA PRO A 53 -16.34 -10.77 0.85
C PRO A 53 -17.63 -11.48 0.40
N LYS A 54 -17.54 -12.80 0.13
CA LYS A 54 -18.70 -13.60 -0.29
C LYS A 54 -19.86 -13.57 0.71
N ALA A 55 -19.58 -13.34 1.99
CA ALA A 55 -20.62 -13.20 3.02
C ALA A 55 -21.66 -12.12 2.69
N ILE A 56 -21.26 -11.02 2.03
CA ILE A 56 -22.17 -9.96 1.61
C ILE A 56 -23.21 -10.50 0.61
N ASN A 57 -22.79 -11.33 -0.35
CA ASN A 57 -23.71 -11.93 -1.32
C ASN A 57 -24.75 -12.80 -0.62
N HIS A 58 -24.32 -13.68 0.30
CA HIS A 58 -25.23 -14.57 1.02
C HIS A 58 -26.21 -13.78 1.88
N TYR A 59 -25.75 -12.76 2.60
CA TYR A 59 -26.59 -11.92 3.44
C TYR A 59 -27.66 -11.17 2.63
N VAL A 60 -27.24 -10.49 1.55
CA VAL A 60 -28.17 -9.74 0.69
C VAL A 60 -29.18 -10.67 0.02
N LEU A 61 -28.72 -11.81 -0.53
CA LEU A 61 -29.61 -12.77 -1.17
C LEU A 61 -30.59 -13.39 -0.17
N ALA A 62 -30.15 -13.76 1.03
CA ALA A 62 -31.02 -14.30 2.07
C ALA A 62 -32.12 -13.29 2.46
N ASN A 63 -31.80 -12.01 2.61
CA ASN A 63 -32.78 -10.96 2.90
C ASN A 63 -33.79 -10.78 1.76
N VAL A 64 -33.32 -10.76 0.51
CA VAL A 64 -34.22 -10.60 -0.66
C VAL A 64 -35.13 -11.82 -0.80
N ILE A 65 -34.61 -13.03 -0.66
CA ILE A 65 -35.42 -14.27 -0.70
C ILE A 65 -36.45 -14.27 0.44
N THR A 66 -36.05 -13.88 1.65
CA THR A 66 -36.96 -13.80 2.81
C THR A 66 -38.07 -12.77 2.57
N LEU A 67 -37.73 -11.58 2.09
CA LEU A 67 -38.71 -10.54 1.74
C LEU A 67 -39.66 -11.01 0.65
N LEU A 68 -39.16 -11.66 -0.39
CA LEU A 68 -39.97 -12.23 -1.46
C LEU A 68 -40.90 -13.32 -0.92
N ALA A 69 -40.42 -14.22 -0.06
CA ALA A 69 -41.22 -15.29 0.52
C ALA A 69 -42.37 -14.75 1.40
N ILE A 70 -42.10 -13.74 2.24
CA ILE A 70 -43.11 -13.11 3.11
C ILE A 70 -44.20 -12.43 2.28
N ASN A 71 -43.81 -11.74 1.21
CA ASN A 71 -44.74 -10.93 0.41
C ASN A 71 -45.33 -11.70 -0.78
N TYR A 72 -44.93 -12.95 -1.04
CA TYR A 72 -45.30 -13.66 -2.27
C TYR A 72 -46.81 -13.83 -2.44
N ALA A 73 -47.50 -14.11 -1.34
CA ALA A 73 -48.95 -14.33 -1.34
C ALA A 73 -49.78 -13.06 -1.59
N GLU A 74 -49.20 -11.88 -1.32
CA GLU A 74 -49.82 -10.58 -1.53
C GLU A 74 -49.71 -10.12 -2.99
N ILE A 75 -48.85 -10.75 -3.79
CA ILE A 75 -48.66 -10.41 -5.19
C ILE A 75 -49.70 -11.15 -6.05
N PRO A 76 -50.41 -10.46 -6.98
CA PRO A 76 -51.33 -11.11 -7.90
C PRO A 76 -50.66 -12.30 -8.61
N SER A 77 -51.30 -13.47 -8.59
CA SER A 77 -50.70 -14.75 -9.02
C SER A 77 -50.17 -14.75 -10.47
N GLY A 78 -50.75 -13.95 -11.36
CA GLY A 78 -50.25 -13.76 -12.74
C GLY A 78 -48.94 -12.96 -12.85
N LEU A 79 -48.61 -12.13 -11.87
CA LEU A 79 -47.44 -11.24 -11.87
C LEU A 79 -46.36 -11.67 -10.86
N ALA A 80 -46.72 -12.46 -9.85
CA ALA A 80 -45.84 -12.93 -8.78
C ALA A 80 -44.50 -13.52 -9.24
N PRO A 81 -44.44 -14.50 -10.18
CA PRO A 81 -43.17 -15.05 -10.62
C PRO A 81 -42.30 -14.02 -11.36
N GLY A 82 -42.92 -13.13 -12.15
CA GLY A 82 -42.20 -12.10 -12.91
C GLY A 82 -41.58 -11.03 -12.02
N LEU A 83 -42.34 -10.54 -11.04
CA LEU A 83 -41.85 -9.54 -10.08
C LEU A 83 -40.76 -10.11 -9.17
N ALA A 84 -40.93 -11.35 -8.70
CA ALA A 84 -39.91 -12.03 -7.90
C ALA A 84 -38.60 -12.24 -8.70
N ALA A 85 -38.71 -12.71 -9.95
CA ALA A 85 -37.54 -12.85 -10.83
C ALA A 85 -36.86 -11.51 -11.12
N GLY A 86 -37.64 -10.45 -11.36
CA GLY A 86 -37.12 -9.10 -11.57
C GLY A 86 -36.36 -8.56 -10.35
N ALA A 87 -36.92 -8.72 -9.14
CA ALA A 87 -36.28 -8.32 -7.90
C ALA A 87 -34.95 -9.06 -7.65
N LEU A 88 -34.93 -10.38 -7.89
CA LEU A 88 -33.71 -11.18 -7.81
C LEU A 88 -32.66 -10.72 -8.83
N LEU A 89 -33.06 -10.51 -10.08
CA LEU A 89 -32.15 -10.06 -11.15
C LEU A 89 -31.54 -8.69 -10.83
N LEU A 90 -32.34 -7.74 -10.35
CA LEU A 90 -31.86 -6.43 -9.92
C LEU A 90 -30.89 -6.53 -8.74
N THR A 91 -31.14 -7.43 -7.80
CA THR A 91 -30.25 -7.69 -6.67
C THR A 91 -28.90 -8.24 -7.14
N LEU A 92 -28.93 -9.23 -8.02
CA LEU A 92 -27.73 -9.82 -8.61
C LEU A 92 -26.93 -8.79 -9.42
N LEU A 93 -27.61 -7.95 -10.21
CA LEU A 93 -26.99 -6.85 -10.93
C LEU A 93 -26.33 -5.84 -9.97
N SER A 94 -27.01 -5.48 -8.88
CA SER A 94 -26.48 -4.55 -7.87
C SER A 94 -25.25 -5.11 -7.17
N LEU A 95 -25.25 -6.40 -6.83
CA LEU A 95 -24.08 -7.09 -6.28
C LEU A 95 -22.94 -7.18 -7.29
N TRP A 96 -23.23 -7.41 -8.57
CA TRP A 96 -22.23 -7.40 -9.63
C TRP A 96 -21.57 -6.02 -9.77
N VAL A 97 -22.36 -4.94 -9.75
CA VAL A 97 -21.84 -3.56 -9.75
C VAL A 97 -20.97 -3.31 -8.52
N ALA A 98 -21.42 -3.73 -7.33
CA ALA A 98 -20.65 -3.59 -6.10
C ALA A 98 -19.30 -4.31 -6.17
N GLN A 99 -19.25 -5.51 -6.75
CA GLN A 99 -18.01 -6.27 -6.97
C GLN A 99 -17.07 -5.56 -7.94
N GLN A 100 -17.59 -4.97 -9.02
CA GLN A 100 -16.79 -4.20 -9.97
C GLN A 100 -16.21 -2.92 -9.33
N LEU A 101 -16.99 -2.22 -8.52
CA LEU A 101 -16.55 -1.04 -7.78
C LEU A 101 -15.53 -1.40 -6.68
N TRP A 102 -15.69 -2.55 -6.03
CA TRP A 102 -14.72 -3.06 -5.06
C TRP A 102 -13.37 -3.37 -5.69
N ALA A 103 -13.39 -3.99 -6.87
CA ALA A 103 -12.19 -4.32 -7.62
C ALA A 103 -11.48 -3.06 -8.10
N GLN A 104 -12.21 -2.08 -8.64
CA GLN A 104 -11.64 -0.84 -9.18
C GLN A 104 -12.53 0.37 -8.83
N PRO A 105 -12.31 1.01 -7.67
CA PRO A 105 -13.14 2.11 -7.17
C PRO A 105 -12.83 3.40 -7.95
N THR A 106 -13.41 3.53 -9.14
CA THR A 106 -13.22 4.70 -10.01
C THR A 106 -14.47 5.57 -10.06
N ARG A 107 -14.26 6.89 -10.03
CA ARG A 107 -15.34 7.89 -10.16
C ARG A 107 -16.13 7.73 -11.45
N LEU A 108 -15.48 7.34 -12.55
CA LEU A 108 -16.15 7.12 -13.83
C LEU A 108 -17.16 5.97 -13.74
N ARG A 109 -16.75 4.80 -13.24
CA ARG A 109 -17.63 3.63 -13.11
C ARG A 109 -18.80 3.92 -12.17
N LEU A 110 -18.54 4.56 -11.03
CA LEU A 110 -19.57 4.91 -10.07
C LEU A 110 -20.66 5.80 -10.69
N ASN A 111 -20.27 6.86 -11.40
CA ASN A 111 -21.22 7.74 -12.07
C ASN A 111 -21.93 7.05 -13.25
N LEU A 112 -21.23 6.22 -14.02
CA LEU A 112 -21.85 5.44 -15.09
C LEU A 112 -22.93 4.48 -14.56
N TYR A 113 -22.64 3.76 -13.48
CA TYR A 113 -23.62 2.83 -12.90
C TYR A 113 -24.81 3.54 -12.26
N THR A 114 -24.60 4.67 -11.59
CA THR A 114 -25.69 5.47 -11.02
C THR A 114 -26.57 6.09 -12.11
N LEU A 115 -25.98 6.59 -13.21
CA LEU A 115 -26.73 7.05 -14.38
C LEU A 115 -27.51 5.91 -15.04
N ALA A 116 -26.90 4.74 -15.21
CA ALA A 116 -27.56 3.57 -15.77
C ALA A 116 -28.75 3.12 -14.90
N ALA A 117 -28.60 3.14 -13.56
CA ALA A 117 -29.69 2.85 -12.63
C ALA A 117 -30.83 3.89 -12.71
N GLY A 118 -30.49 5.17 -12.86
CA GLY A 118 -31.48 6.24 -13.07
C GLY A 118 -32.24 6.11 -14.39
N LEU A 119 -31.55 5.79 -15.49
CA LEU A 119 -32.19 5.51 -16.78
C LEU A 119 -33.08 4.26 -16.70
N GLY A 120 -32.63 3.22 -15.98
CA GLY A 120 -33.42 2.03 -15.69
C GLY A 120 -34.70 2.36 -14.92
N LEU A 121 -34.63 3.24 -13.92
CA LEU A 121 -35.79 3.76 -13.18
C LEU A 121 -36.81 4.43 -14.13
N VAL A 122 -36.35 5.30 -15.03
CA VAL A 122 -37.21 5.97 -16.01
C VAL A 122 -37.86 4.97 -16.96
N GLY A 123 -37.07 4.02 -17.49
CA GLY A 123 -37.60 2.97 -18.37
C GLY A 123 -38.65 2.10 -17.70
N CYS A 124 -38.41 1.71 -16.44
CA CYS A 124 -39.34 0.94 -15.64
C CYS A 124 -40.62 1.74 -15.33
N ALA A 125 -40.50 3.03 -15.03
CA ALA A 125 -41.63 3.94 -14.83
C ALA A 125 -42.55 4.01 -16.06
N LEU A 126 -41.96 4.18 -17.25
CA LEU A 126 -42.69 4.23 -18.52
C LEU A 126 -43.37 2.89 -18.84
N GLY A 127 -42.65 1.78 -18.65
CA GLY A 127 -43.17 0.42 -18.87
C GLY A 127 -44.32 0.07 -17.93
N LEU A 128 -44.16 0.31 -16.62
CA LEU A 128 -45.21 0.08 -15.61
C LEU A 128 -46.45 0.91 -15.90
N ARG A 129 -46.28 2.20 -16.25
CA ARG A 129 -47.39 3.09 -16.62
C ARG A 129 -48.12 2.63 -17.87
N TRP A 130 -47.40 2.06 -18.84
CA TRP A 130 -48.00 1.53 -20.07
C TRP A 130 -48.78 0.23 -19.81
N LEU A 131 -48.27 -0.65 -18.94
CA LEU A 131 -48.88 -1.96 -18.66
C LEU A 131 -50.02 -1.93 -17.65
N LEU A 132 -49.88 -1.19 -16.55
CA LEU A 132 -50.73 -1.29 -15.35
C LEU A 132 -51.66 -0.08 -15.15
N GLY A 133 -51.54 0.96 -15.98
CA GLY A 133 -52.22 2.24 -15.78
C GLY A 133 -51.55 3.11 -14.70
N ARG A 134 -52.02 4.35 -14.56
CA ARG A 134 -51.30 5.39 -13.79
C ARG A 134 -51.26 5.13 -12.28
N GLU A 135 -52.39 4.74 -11.69
CA GLU A 135 -52.52 4.56 -10.23
C GLU A 135 -51.67 3.39 -9.72
N ALA A 136 -51.79 2.22 -10.33
CA ALA A 136 -51.00 1.04 -9.96
C ALA A 136 -49.50 1.25 -10.24
N ALA A 137 -49.14 1.92 -11.34
CA ALA A 137 -47.74 2.23 -11.65
C ALA A 137 -47.09 3.15 -10.62
N GLN A 138 -47.84 4.08 -10.00
CA GLN A 138 -47.28 5.04 -9.04
C GLN A 138 -46.76 4.37 -7.77
N VAL A 139 -47.49 3.40 -7.22
CA VAL A 139 -47.06 2.67 -6.01
C VAL A 139 -45.81 1.85 -6.29
N HIS A 140 -45.77 1.10 -7.39
CA HIS A 140 -44.61 0.29 -7.78
C HIS A 140 -43.39 1.15 -8.14
N LEU A 141 -43.60 2.33 -8.73
CA LEU A 141 -42.55 3.28 -9.04
C LEU A 141 -41.88 3.82 -7.78
N LEU A 142 -42.64 4.13 -6.73
CA LEU A 142 -42.08 4.58 -5.45
C LEU A 142 -41.21 3.51 -4.80
N SER A 143 -41.66 2.25 -4.77
CA SER A 143 -40.87 1.13 -4.26
C SER A 143 -39.57 0.93 -5.05
N TYR A 144 -39.65 1.00 -6.39
CA TYR A 144 -38.46 0.85 -7.23
C TYR A 144 -37.49 2.03 -7.08
N ALA A 145 -38.00 3.26 -6.99
CA ALA A 145 -37.19 4.45 -6.72
C ALA A 145 -36.44 4.36 -5.39
N ALA A 146 -37.09 3.85 -4.33
CA ALA A 146 -36.45 3.63 -3.04
C ALA A 146 -35.31 2.60 -3.12
N ILE A 147 -35.50 1.50 -3.85
CA ILE A 147 -34.45 0.48 -4.08
C ILE A 147 -33.26 1.07 -4.83
N VAL A 148 -33.50 1.86 -5.88
CA VAL A 148 -32.45 2.52 -6.65
C VAL A 148 -31.68 3.52 -5.79
N LEU A 149 -32.38 4.32 -4.98
CA LEU A 149 -31.77 5.28 -4.06
C LEU A 149 -30.86 4.59 -3.04
N VAL A 150 -31.34 3.53 -2.39
CA VAL A 150 -30.56 2.75 -1.41
C VAL A 150 -29.34 2.11 -2.09
N SER A 151 -29.52 1.53 -3.27
CA SER A 151 -28.44 0.88 -4.02
C SER A 151 -27.36 1.88 -4.43
N CYS A 152 -27.75 3.05 -4.97
CA CYS A 152 -26.81 4.10 -5.36
C CYS A 152 -26.03 4.63 -4.13
N SER A 153 -26.72 4.82 -3.00
CA SER A 153 -26.10 5.24 -1.74
C SER A 153 -25.14 4.19 -1.20
N ALA A 154 -25.47 2.89 -1.32
CA ALA A 154 -24.60 1.79 -0.94
C ALA A 154 -23.35 1.70 -1.83
N TRP A 155 -23.49 1.83 -3.16
CA TRP A 155 -22.37 1.86 -4.10
C TRP A 155 -21.44 3.04 -3.83
N TRP A 156 -22.02 4.20 -3.53
CA TRP A 156 -21.30 5.39 -3.12
C TRP A 156 -20.44 5.14 -1.87
N MET A 157 -21.10 4.68 -0.80
CA MET A 157 -20.44 4.40 0.48
C MET A 157 -19.35 3.34 0.33
N LEU A 158 -19.65 2.25 -0.37
CA LEU A 158 -18.69 1.18 -0.67
C LEU A 158 -17.45 1.71 -1.38
N SER A 159 -17.64 2.57 -2.39
CA SER A 159 -16.53 3.15 -3.15
C SER A 159 -15.64 4.03 -2.27
N LEU A 160 -16.25 4.84 -1.39
CA LEU A 160 -15.50 5.68 -0.45
C LEU A 160 -14.74 4.85 0.59
N MET A 161 -15.41 3.87 1.21
CA MET A 161 -14.78 2.97 2.18
C MET A 161 -13.61 2.21 1.55
N ARG A 162 -13.78 1.72 0.31
CA ARG A 162 -12.72 0.98 -0.39
C ARG A 162 -11.50 1.86 -0.66
N VAL A 163 -11.70 3.10 -1.08
CA VAL A 163 -10.61 4.06 -1.28
C VAL A 163 -9.88 4.30 0.04
N GLN A 164 -10.60 4.61 1.12
CA GLN A 164 -10.01 4.84 2.45
C GLN A 164 -9.19 3.64 2.94
N GLN A 165 -9.67 2.41 2.74
CA GLN A 165 -8.94 1.20 3.08
C GLN A 165 -7.62 1.07 2.32
N ILE A 166 -7.64 1.30 1.01
CA ILE A 166 -6.44 1.25 0.17
C ILE A 166 -5.44 2.34 0.62
N GLU A 167 -5.92 3.55 0.90
CA GLU A 167 -5.05 4.64 1.36
C GLU A 167 -4.39 4.32 2.70
N ALA A 168 -5.18 3.86 3.68
CA ALA A 168 -4.67 3.49 4.99
C ALA A 168 -3.61 2.40 4.89
N ARG A 169 -3.84 1.39 4.04
CA ARG A 169 -2.88 0.31 3.83
C ARG A 169 -1.59 0.78 3.17
N LEU A 170 -1.66 1.68 2.20
CA LEU A 170 -0.48 2.25 1.57
C LEU A 170 0.34 3.09 2.57
N ARG A 171 -0.32 3.90 3.40
CA ARG A 171 0.35 4.68 4.46
C ARG A 171 1.07 3.79 5.47
N GLU A 172 0.38 2.75 5.95
CA GLU A 172 0.97 1.76 6.86
C GLU A 172 2.25 1.12 6.27
N LEU A 173 2.21 0.73 4.99
CA LEU A 173 3.37 0.15 4.32
C LEU A 173 4.52 1.14 4.14
N ASP A 174 4.22 2.40 3.83
CA ASP A 174 5.22 3.46 3.72
C ASP A 174 5.86 3.75 5.09
N ASP A 175 5.08 3.80 6.17
CA ASP A 175 5.57 4.00 7.54
C ASP A 175 6.47 2.84 7.98
N GLN A 176 6.05 1.59 7.73
CA GLN A 176 6.86 0.41 8.01
C GLN A 176 8.18 0.42 7.23
N ALA A 177 8.16 0.84 5.96
CA ALA A 177 9.38 0.97 5.15
C ALA A 177 10.30 2.05 5.71
N GLN A 178 9.76 3.18 6.17
CA GLN A 178 10.54 4.25 6.81
C GLN A 178 11.15 3.78 8.13
N GLN A 179 10.37 3.11 8.98
CA GLN A 179 10.86 2.55 10.24
C GLN A 179 11.97 1.53 10.02
N ALA A 180 11.82 0.64 9.03
CA ALA A 180 12.86 -0.32 8.66
C ALA A 180 14.14 0.38 8.17
N ARG A 181 14.02 1.48 7.40
CA ARG A 181 15.17 2.29 6.97
C ARG A 181 15.87 2.95 8.17
N LEU A 182 15.12 3.51 9.10
CA LEU A 182 15.68 4.11 10.32
C LEU A 182 16.35 3.06 11.21
N ALA A 183 15.72 1.90 11.42
CA ALA A 183 16.28 0.79 12.18
C ALA A 183 17.58 0.28 11.55
N ARG A 184 17.64 0.16 10.21
CA ARG A 184 18.87 -0.17 9.49
C ARG A 184 19.97 0.87 9.72
N ARG A 185 19.64 2.17 9.61
CA ARG A 185 20.61 3.26 9.87
C ARG A 185 21.15 3.21 11.30
N LEU A 186 20.28 2.98 12.28
CA LEU A 186 20.67 2.84 13.69
C LEU A 186 21.55 1.59 13.93
N ALA A 187 21.21 0.46 13.31
CA ALA A 187 22.01 -0.76 13.40
C ALA A 187 23.40 -0.58 12.77
N THR A 188 23.49 0.08 11.60
CA THR A 188 24.77 0.38 10.96
C THR A 188 25.61 1.40 11.75
N ALA A 189 24.97 2.34 12.47
CA ALA A 189 25.68 3.33 13.28
C ALA A 189 26.48 2.71 14.45
N GLN A 190 26.24 1.43 14.79
CA GLN A 190 27.01 0.68 15.77
C GLN A 190 28.35 0.16 15.23
N ILE A 191 29.19 1.00 14.60
CA ILE A 191 30.63 0.71 14.69
C ILE A 191 30.95 0.70 16.18
N GLN A 192 31.45 -0.40 16.74
CA GLN A 192 31.88 -0.42 18.13
C GLN A 192 32.90 0.71 18.35
N PRO A 193 32.56 1.79 19.07
CA PRO A 193 33.49 2.90 19.31
C PRO A 193 34.74 2.38 20.03
N HIS A 194 34.55 1.33 20.83
CA HIS A 194 35.61 0.58 21.47
C HIS A 194 36.63 -0.01 20.49
N PHE A 195 36.21 -0.51 19.32
CA PHE A 195 37.16 -0.99 18.30
C PHE A 195 38.02 0.16 17.76
N LEU A 196 37.41 1.31 17.47
CA LEU A 196 38.07 2.54 17.03
C LEU A 196 39.12 3.00 18.06
N PHE A 197 38.70 3.20 19.32
CA PHE A 197 39.58 3.68 20.38
C PHE A 197 40.67 2.68 20.72
N ASN A 198 40.38 1.38 20.76
CA ASN A 198 41.41 0.36 21.01
C ASN A 198 42.43 0.25 19.89
N THR A 199 41.99 0.39 18.64
CA THR A 199 42.91 0.36 17.51
C THR A 199 43.83 1.58 17.55
N LEU A 200 43.31 2.77 17.87
CA LEU A 200 44.10 3.98 18.07
C LEU A 200 45.06 3.86 19.26
N ALA A 201 44.63 3.32 20.40
CA ALA A 201 45.49 3.11 21.56
C ALA A 201 46.63 2.13 21.27
N SER A 202 46.33 1.04 20.55
CA SER A 202 47.36 0.07 20.11
C SER A 202 48.35 0.71 19.13
N LEU A 203 47.85 1.51 18.17
CA LEU A 203 48.68 2.27 17.23
C LEU A 203 49.57 3.27 17.95
N GLN A 204 49.05 4.01 18.93
CA GLN A 204 49.82 4.97 19.71
C GLN A 204 50.99 4.28 20.42
N HIS A 205 50.71 3.17 21.12
CA HIS A 205 51.75 2.38 21.76
C HIS A 205 52.81 1.86 20.78
N TRP A 206 52.41 1.39 19.59
CA TRP A 206 53.33 0.92 18.56
C TRP A 206 54.16 2.03 17.92
N VAL A 207 53.62 3.23 17.78
CA VAL A 207 54.38 4.41 17.34
C VAL A 207 55.42 4.78 18.40
N ASP A 208 55.03 4.82 19.68
CA ASP A 208 55.91 5.15 20.80
C ASP A 208 57.06 4.14 20.96
N THR A 209 56.77 2.86 20.72
CA THR A 209 57.75 1.75 20.79
C THR A 209 58.49 1.48 19.48
N ARG A 210 58.21 2.23 18.41
CA ARG A 210 58.75 2.05 17.04
C ARG A 210 58.53 0.64 16.46
N ASP A 211 57.39 0.02 16.75
CA ASP A 211 57.02 -1.28 16.18
C ASP A 211 56.75 -1.15 14.66
N PRO A 212 57.38 -1.99 13.81
CA PRO A 212 57.23 -1.92 12.36
C PRO A 212 55.78 -2.13 11.86
N ARG A 213 54.89 -2.72 12.67
CA ARG A 213 53.47 -2.95 12.34
C ARG A 213 52.63 -1.67 12.39
N ALA A 214 53.10 -0.59 13.02
CA ALA A 214 52.35 0.65 13.18
C ALA A 214 51.91 1.24 11.84
N GLY A 215 52.85 1.33 10.88
CA GLY A 215 52.60 1.96 9.58
C GLY A 215 51.61 1.18 8.71
N SER A 216 51.70 -0.15 8.67
CA SER A 216 50.77 -0.99 7.90
C SER A 216 49.37 -0.99 8.52
N THR A 217 49.27 -1.07 9.85
CA THR A 217 47.98 -1.07 10.54
C THR A 217 47.26 0.27 10.42
N LEU A 218 47.99 1.40 10.47
CA LEU A 218 47.40 2.73 10.26
C LEU A 218 46.81 2.89 8.85
N ARG A 219 47.48 2.34 7.83
CA ARG A 219 46.96 2.33 6.45
C ARG A 219 45.68 1.50 6.34
N ALA A 220 45.67 0.28 6.88
CA ALA A 220 44.48 -0.58 6.91
C ALA A 220 43.32 0.07 7.68
N PHE A 221 43.61 0.73 8.79
CA PHE A 221 42.62 1.47 9.58
C PHE A 221 42.05 2.68 8.83
N THR A 222 42.89 3.46 8.15
CA THR A 222 42.43 4.58 7.32
C THR A 222 41.56 4.09 6.16
N GLN A 223 41.92 2.96 5.55
CA GLN A 223 41.16 2.34 4.47
C GLN A 223 39.81 1.80 4.96
N TYR A 224 39.78 1.17 6.14
CA TYR A 224 38.56 0.74 6.82
C TYR A 224 37.62 1.93 7.05
N LEU A 225 38.11 3.04 7.60
CA LEU A 225 37.29 4.24 7.84
C LEU A 225 36.76 4.88 6.55
N ARG A 226 37.62 5.04 5.53
CA ARG A 226 37.21 5.58 4.22
C ARG A 226 36.18 4.70 3.52
N ALA A 227 36.24 3.38 3.70
CA ALA A 227 35.28 2.46 3.10
C ALA A 227 33.97 2.39 3.90
N THR A 228 34.01 2.57 5.23
CA THR A 228 32.84 2.44 6.10
C THR A 228 32.02 3.73 6.18
N LEU A 229 32.64 4.91 6.08
CA LEU A 229 31.93 6.21 6.15
C LEU A 229 30.85 6.38 5.05
N PRO A 230 31.13 6.11 3.76
CA PRO A 230 30.11 6.14 2.71
C PRO A 230 29.01 5.09 2.91
N MET A 231 29.25 4.05 3.71
CA MET A 231 28.21 3.07 4.02
C MET A 231 27.04 3.66 4.82
N PHE A 232 27.28 4.75 5.54
CA PHE A 232 26.24 5.45 6.31
C PHE A 232 25.36 6.36 5.45
N GLU A 233 25.80 6.73 4.26
CA GLU A 233 25.10 7.69 3.41
C GLU A 233 24.17 7.02 2.37
N ARG A 234 24.38 5.74 2.04
CA ARG A 234 23.63 5.04 0.98
C ARG A 234 22.88 3.81 1.49
N GLU A 235 21.69 3.56 0.94
CA GLU A 235 20.83 2.42 1.31
C GLU A 235 21.28 1.08 0.72
N SER A 236 22.09 1.09 -0.33
CA SER A 236 22.55 -0.10 -1.03
C SER A 236 24.03 -0.02 -1.32
N HIS A 237 24.76 -1.06 -0.95
CA HIS A 237 26.20 -1.21 -1.20
C HIS A 237 26.44 -2.42 -2.07
N SER A 238 27.47 -2.35 -2.91
CA SER A 238 27.89 -3.51 -3.68
C SER A 238 28.58 -4.53 -2.75
N LEU A 239 28.42 -5.82 -3.05
CA LEU A 239 29.13 -6.89 -2.33
C LEU A 239 30.65 -6.66 -2.29
N ALA A 240 31.22 -6.07 -3.35
CA ALA A 240 32.64 -5.72 -3.42
C ALA A 240 33.05 -4.67 -2.37
N GLN A 241 32.21 -3.68 -2.09
CA GLN A 241 32.46 -2.67 -1.06
C GLN A 241 32.40 -3.28 0.35
N GLU A 242 31.42 -4.16 0.60
CA GLU A 242 31.31 -4.89 1.87
C GLU A 242 32.53 -5.80 2.10
N LEU A 243 32.96 -6.54 1.08
CA LEU A 243 34.17 -7.37 1.15
C LEU A 243 35.45 -6.57 1.41
N GLN A 244 35.56 -5.36 0.84
CA GLN A 244 36.72 -4.49 1.07
C GLN A 244 36.83 -4.07 2.54
N ILE A 245 35.70 -3.79 3.19
CA ILE A 245 35.65 -3.42 4.60
C ILE A 245 36.04 -4.60 5.49
N VAL A 246 35.51 -5.80 5.19
CA VAL A 246 35.86 -7.03 5.90
C VAL A 246 37.37 -7.32 5.78
N ARG A 247 37.97 -7.12 4.60
CA ARG A 247 39.41 -7.29 4.40
C ARG A 247 40.23 -6.33 5.25
N SER A 248 39.94 -5.03 5.19
CA SER A 248 40.66 -4.03 5.99
C SER A 248 40.45 -4.26 7.49
N TYR A 249 39.28 -4.72 7.93
CA TYR A 249 39.03 -5.12 9.32
C TYR A 249 39.89 -6.32 9.75
N LEU A 250 39.97 -7.37 8.91
CA LEU A 250 40.78 -8.55 9.19
C LEU A 250 42.27 -8.23 9.26
N GLU A 251 42.78 -7.34 8.40
CA GLU A 251 44.17 -6.86 8.43
C GLU A 251 44.51 -6.20 9.77
N ILE A 252 43.62 -5.35 10.29
CA ILE A 252 43.78 -4.71 11.61
C ILE A 252 43.77 -5.77 12.72
N MET A 253 42.82 -6.71 12.67
CA MET A 253 42.70 -7.77 13.68
C MET A 253 43.91 -8.71 13.68
N GLN A 254 44.46 -9.04 12.52
CA GLN A 254 45.67 -9.88 12.41
C GLN A 254 46.90 -9.20 13.03
N ALA A 255 47.04 -7.88 12.83
CA ALA A 255 48.12 -7.12 13.45
C ALA A 255 48.01 -7.11 14.98
N ARG A 256 46.77 -6.95 15.51
CA ARG A 256 46.49 -6.90 16.96
C ARG A 256 46.60 -8.25 17.66
N LEU A 257 46.18 -9.34 17.01
CA LEU A 257 46.23 -10.70 17.57
C LEU A 257 47.61 -11.37 17.43
N GLY A 258 48.56 -10.72 16.75
CA GLY A 258 49.93 -11.21 16.63
C GLY A 258 50.00 -12.59 15.99
N GLY A 259 49.64 -12.72 14.71
CA GLY A 259 49.95 -13.92 13.92
C GLY A 259 49.32 -15.25 14.35
N ALA A 260 48.53 -15.31 15.42
CA ALA A 260 47.82 -16.51 15.85
C ALA A 260 46.49 -16.70 15.08
N TRP A 261 46.54 -16.61 13.75
CA TRP A 261 45.53 -17.24 12.90
C TRP A 261 45.99 -18.68 12.64
N CYS A 262 45.49 -19.62 13.45
CA CYS A 262 45.60 -21.03 13.12
C CYS A 262 44.74 -21.28 11.87
N GLY A 263 45.38 -21.35 10.70
CA GLY A 263 44.73 -21.72 9.44
C GLY A 263 44.14 -23.14 9.48
N PRO A 264 43.36 -23.56 8.46
CA PRO A 264 42.68 -24.84 8.45
C PRO A 264 43.65 -25.99 8.75
N CYS A 265 43.36 -26.73 9.81
CA CYS A 265 44.12 -27.91 10.23
C CYS A 265 44.19 -28.89 9.05
N ARG A 266 45.33 -28.92 8.34
CA ARG A 266 45.61 -30.00 7.38
C ARG A 266 45.76 -31.28 8.20
N ARG A 267 44.74 -32.14 8.15
CA ARG A 267 44.84 -33.53 8.60
C ARG A 267 46.10 -34.15 7.97
N ARG A 268 47.08 -34.44 8.82
CA ARG A 268 48.25 -35.25 8.46
C ARG A 268 47.75 -36.69 8.39
N GLN A 269 47.54 -37.21 7.19
CA GLN A 269 47.39 -38.65 6.99
C GLN A 269 48.72 -39.31 7.38
N ARG A 270 48.66 -40.16 8.41
CA ARG A 270 49.54 -41.30 8.61
C ARG A 270 48.64 -42.48 8.93
#